data_AF-A0A505DFB6-F1
#
_entry.id   AF-A0A505DFB6-F1
#
_cell.length_a   1.000
_cell.length_b   1.000
_cell.length_c   1.000
_cell.angle_alpha   90.00
_cell.angle_beta   90.00
_cell.angle_gamma   90.00
#
_symmetry.space_group_name_H-M   'P 1'
#
loop_
_entity.id
_entity.type
_entity.pdbx_description
1 polymer ?
#
loop_
_entity_poly.entity_id
_entity_poly.type
_entity_poly.pdbx_seq_one_letter_code
_entity_poly.pdbx_strand_id
1 'polypeptide(L)'
;MERTAAPPAPRPGRRLRLRGRSAHAVTGTTLLLLAVGAAPAFAAPAASDERDVQLVYCLDRDHRPDLVDAAVRLRVLRPDSVAGLDRVRPSGAGGRMTLERWAERREKDFERACSALMAAASEAPVAAAKDSGEESWIATFLKGLPLLAAGALLTLGGQFSERHSAERRLFKQQLSADESAYRTAVGEYLAGYEHDPRTDHSAVRTTREALAGTLSRVPGPSTRRAAARLAADGLPLAQPLPDARDGYLLDTDARADDAERERASVERHLRSISDLNRTLLHWSWLTLRTRIARRTAPGAAV
;
A
#
# COMPACT_ATOMS: atom_id res chain seq x y z
N MET A 1 -38.35 -68.84 1.54
CA MET A 1 -37.81 -68.87 0.17
C MET A 1 -38.19 -67.55 -0.50
N GLU A 2 -37.46 -66.48 -0.20
CA GLU A 2 -37.64 -65.16 -0.83
C GLU A 2 -36.55 -64.99 -1.89
N ARG A 3 -36.96 -64.85 -3.15
CA ARG A 3 -36.06 -64.57 -4.28
C ARG A 3 -35.74 -63.09 -4.29
N THR A 4 -34.53 -62.74 -3.88
CA THR A 4 -33.98 -61.39 -4.01
C THR A 4 -33.60 -61.14 -5.47
N ALA A 5 -34.29 -60.20 -6.11
CA ALA A 5 -34.04 -59.81 -7.50
C ALA A 5 -32.77 -58.94 -7.60
N ALA A 6 -31.88 -59.30 -8.53
CA ALA A 6 -30.64 -58.57 -8.81
C ALA A 6 -30.90 -57.25 -9.55
N PRO A 7 -30.11 -56.18 -9.27
CA PRO A 7 -30.25 -54.90 -9.95
C PRO A 7 -29.70 -54.93 -11.40
N PRO A 8 -30.29 -54.13 -12.33
CA PRO A 8 -29.91 -54.14 -13.74
C PRO A 8 -28.60 -53.37 -14.01
N ALA A 9 -27.83 -53.88 -14.98
CA ALA A 9 -26.53 -53.38 -15.41
C ALA A 9 -26.60 -51.99 -16.10
N PRO A 10 -25.53 -51.18 -16.00
CA PRO A 10 -25.45 -49.86 -16.62
C PRO A 10 -25.29 -49.93 -18.15
N ARG A 11 -26.00 -49.05 -18.87
CA ARG A 11 -25.95 -48.90 -20.32
C ARG A 11 -24.65 -48.22 -20.79
N PRO A 12 -24.04 -48.65 -21.91
CA PRO A 12 -22.86 -48.00 -22.49
C PRO A 12 -23.21 -46.63 -23.08
N GLY A 13 -22.59 -45.59 -22.54
CA GLY A 13 -22.70 -44.21 -23.00
C GLY A 13 -22.12 -44.00 -24.40
N ARG A 14 -22.95 -43.43 -25.28
CA ARG A 14 -22.62 -42.94 -26.63
C ARG A 14 -21.39 -42.01 -26.59
N ARG A 15 -20.33 -42.40 -27.29
CA ARG A 15 -19.21 -41.53 -27.66
C ARG A 15 -19.66 -40.53 -28.74
N LEU A 16 -19.90 -39.28 -28.34
CA LEU A 16 -20.00 -38.16 -29.28
C LEU A 16 -18.58 -37.73 -29.68
N ARG A 17 -18.14 -38.21 -30.85
CA ARG A 17 -17.00 -37.65 -31.58
C ARG A 17 -17.45 -36.33 -32.20
N LEU A 18 -16.96 -35.21 -31.66
CA LEU A 18 -16.98 -33.94 -32.39
C LEU A 18 -15.61 -33.70 -33.02
N ARG A 19 -15.61 -33.80 -34.35
CA ARG A 19 -14.60 -33.25 -35.26
C ARG A 19 -14.48 -31.75 -35.02
N GLY A 20 -13.25 -31.29 -34.88
CA GLY A 20 -12.87 -29.88 -35.00
C GLY A 20 -11.43 -29.79 -35.48
N ARG A 21 -11.20 -30.13 -36.75
CA ARG A 21 -9.94 -29.84 -37.45
C ARG A 21 -10.00 -28.37 -37.86
N SER A 22 -9.30 -27.51 -37.14
CA SER A 22 -8.95 -26.17 -37.60
C SER A 22 -7.47 -26.15 -37.86
N ALA A 23 -7.10 -26.35 -39.13
CA ALA A 23 -5.78 -26.01 -39.63
C ALA A 23 -5.78 -24.50 -39.89
N HIS A 24 -5.06 -23.74 -39.06
CA HIS A 24 -4.71 -22.37 -39.39
C HIS A 24 -3.19 -22.20 -39.39
N ALA A 25 -2.75 -21.90 -40.61
CA ALA A 25 -1.48 -21.35 -41.06
C ALA A 25 -0.57 -20.75 -39.99
N VAL A 26 0.60 -21.37 -39.88
CA VAL A 26 1.85 -20.76 -39.44
C VAL A 26 2.35 -19.87 -40.58
N THR A 27 2.37 -18.55 -40.39
CA THR A 27 3.30 -17.60 -41.01
C THR A 27 2.96 -16.19 -40.55
N GLY A 28 3.94 -15.43 -40.06
CA GLY A 28 3.74 -14.00 -39.79
C GLY A 28 4.54 -13.43 -38.63
N THR A 29 5.85 -13.56 -38.72
CA THR A 29 6.89 -12.81 -37.98
C THR A 29 6.43 -11.40 -37.61
N THR A 30 6.05 -11.18 -36.35
CA THR A 30 5.91 -9.83 -35.80
C THR A 30 7.10 -9.56 -34.92
N LEU A 31 8.07 -8.86 -35.51
CA LEU A 31 9.23 -8.29 -34.87
C LEU A 31 8.74 -7.21 -33.87
N LEU A 32 8.45 -7.59 -32.63
CA LEU A 32 8.19 -6.60 -31.58
C LEU A 32 9.55 -6.03 -31.15
N LEU A 33 9.81 -4.82 -31.64
CA LEU A 33 10.90 -3.96 -31.19
C LEU A 33 10.89 -3.85 -29.67
N LEU A 34 12.00 -4.31 -29.09
CA LEU A 34 12.52 -3.91 -27.79
C LEU A 34 12.55 -2.38 -27.69
N ALA A 35 11.51 -1.81 -27.10
CA ALA A 35 11.64 -0.52 -26.43
C ALA A 35 12.14 -0.80 -25.01
N VAL A 36 13.46 -0.89 -24.90
CA VAL A 36 14.22 -0.67 -23.66
C VAL A 36 13.90 0.75 -23.19
N GLY A 37 12.87 0.88 -22.38
CA GLY A 37 12.49 2.11 -21.68
C GLY A 37 12.90 1.97 -20.22
N ALA A 38 14.03 2.61 -19.89
CA ALA A 38 14.65 2.77 -18.59
C ALA A 38 13.78 2.45 -17.36
N ALA A 39 14.25 1.51 -16.54
CA ALA A 39 13.90 1.49 -15.13
C ALA A 39 14.43 2.77 -14.46
N PRO A 40 13.61 3.56 -13.73
CA PRO A 40 14.16 4.46 -12.74
C PRO A 40 14.52 3.59 -11.53
N ALA A 41 15.80 3.23 -11.48
CA ALA A 41 16.48 2.85 -10.25
C ALA A 41 16.48 4.05 -9.29
N PHE A 42 16.21 3.77 -8.00
CA PHE A 42 16.43 4.63 -6.83
C PHE A 42 15.54 5.89 -6.73
N ALA A 43 14.58 5.98 -5.80
CA ALA A 43 14.78 6.25 -4.37
C ALA A 43 15.70 7.47 -4.09
N ALA A 44 15.07 8.65 -3.98
CA ALA A 44 15.55 9.95 -3.45
C ALA A 44 16.79 10.60 -4.11
N PRO A 45 16.65 11.87 -4.57
CA PRO A 45 16.48 12.98 -3.64
C PRO A 45 15.44 14.01 -4.10
N ALA A 46 14.14 13.71 -4.00
CA ALA A 46 13.12 14.78 -4.06
C ALA A 46 13.31 15.82 -2.94
N ALA A 47 14.06 15.48 -1.89
CA ALA A 47 14.43 16.39 -0.82
C ALA A 47 15.44 17.47 -1.23
N SER A 48 16.17 17.35 -2.36
CA SER A 48 17.12 18.39 -2.77
C SER A 48 16.37 19.56 -3.42
N ASP A 49 15.53 19.25 -4.42
CA ASP A 49 14.79 20.26 -5.17
C ASP A 49 13.80 21.03 -4.28
N GLU A 50 13.15 20.34 -3.32
CA GLU A 50 12.26 20.99 -2.36
C GLU A 50 13.01 21.90 -1.38
N ARG A 51 14.24 21.55 -0.99
CA ARG A 51 15.08 22.38 -0.12
C ARG A 51 15.57 23.63 -0.83
N ASP A 52 15.96 23.53 -2.09
CA ASP A 52 16.39 24.69 -2.87
C ASP A 52 15.25 25.69 -3.07
N VAL A 53 14.03 25.21 -3.31
CA VAL A 53 12.83 26.06 -3.40
C VAL A 53 12.53 26.78 -2.08
N GLN A 54 12.62 26.06 -0.95
CA GLN A 54 12.41 26.66 0.38
C GLN A 54 13.47 27.71 0.71
N LEU A 55 14.73 27.44 0.36
CA LEU A 55 15.83 28.39 0.57
C LEU A 55 15.61 29.68 -0.23
N VAL A 56 15.26 29.56 -1.51
CA VAL A 56 14.96 30.72 -2.37
C VAL A 56 13.77 31.50 -1.84
N TYR A 57 12.69 30.82 -1.44
CA TYR A 57 11.50 31.47 -0.88
C TYR A 57 11.82 32.23 0.41
N CYS A 58 12.48 31.60 1.38
CA CYS A 58 12.75 32.20 2.68
C CYS A 58 13.85 33.27 2.65
N LEU A 59 14.75 33.24 1.67
CA LEU A 59 15.77 34.29 1.47
C LEU A 59 15.31 35.42 0.53
N ASP A 60 14.11 35.33 -0.04
CA ASP A 60 13.54 36.41 -0.83
C ASP A 60 13.38 37.68 0.02
N ARG A 61 13.63 38.83 -0.59
CA ARG A 61 13.62 40.14 0.08
C ARG A 61 12.31 40.41 0.81
N ASP A 62 11.19 39.96 0.26
CA ASP A 62 9.86 40.19 0.82
C ASP A 62 9.59 39.30 2.05
N HIS A 63 10.27 38.16 2.16
CA HIS A 63 10.07 37.16 3.22
C HIS A 63 11.11 37.23 4.35
N ARG A 64 12.24 37.92 4.16
CA ARG A 64 13.29 38.08 5.18
C ARG A 64 12.80 38.65 6.52
N PRO A 65 11.92 39.68 6.58
CA PRO A 65 11.42 40.21 7.85
C PRO A 65 10.64 39.17 8.65
N ASP A 66 9.75 38.45 7.98
CA ASP A 66 8.89 37.46 8.61
C ASP A 66 9.68 36.20 9.01
N LEU A 67 10.71 35.83 8.23
CA LEU A 67 11.65 34.77 8.59
C LEU A 67 12.39 35.11 9.90
N VAL A 68 12.89 36.34 10.04
CA VAL A 68 13.58 36.79 11.27
C VAL A 68 12.62 36.82 12.45
N ASP A 69 11.39 37.30 12.27
CA ASP A 69 10.37 37.30 13.33
C ASP A 69 10.02 35.86 13.78
N ALA A 70 9.77 34.95 12.83
CA ALA A 70 9.53 33.54 13.12
C ALA A 70 10.72 32.92 13.89
N ALA A 71 11.94 33.22 13.47
CA ALA A 71 13.16 32.73 14.10
C ALA A 71 13.38 33.29 15.53
N VAL A 72 12.99 34.54 15.80
CA VAL A 72 12.99 35.13 17.14
C VAL A 72 11.92 34.49 18.02
N ARG A 73 10.70 34.27 17.51
CA ARG A 73 9.60 33.59 18.23
C ARG A 73 9.95 32.16 18.62
N LEU A 74 10.64 31.45 17.73
CA LEU A 74 11.17 30.09 17.96
C LEU A 74 12.41 30.07 18.87
N ARG A 75 12.92 31.26 19.26
CA ARG A 75 14.12 31.44 20.10
C ARG A 75 15.40 30.87 19.47
N VAL A 76 15.45 30.75 18.15
CA VAL A 76 16.67 30.38 17.42
C VAL A 76 17.53 31.60 17.10
N LEU A 77 16.93 32.79 17.04
CA LEU A 77 17.61 34.09 16.99
C LEU A 77 17.33 34.91 18.26
N ARG A 78 18.23 35.86 18.57
CA ARG A 78 18.05 36.83 19.64
C ARG A 78 17.14 37.99 19.20
N PRO A 79 16.41 38.64 20.12
CA PRO A 79 15.51 39.76 19.80
C PRO A 79 16.20 40.99 19.20
N ASP A 80 17.54 41.12 19.34
CA ASP A 80 18.32 42.19 18.71
C ASP A 80 18.66 41.91 17.23
N SER A 81 18.12 40.83 16.66
CA SER A 81 18.24 40.51 15.22
C SER A 81 17.27 41.35 14.43
N VAL A 82 17.77 42.09 13.43
CA VAL A 82 16.96 43.02 12.63
C VAL A 82 17.07 42.65 11.16
N ALA A 83 15.94 42.35 10.53
CA ALA A 83 15.90 41.90 9.13
C ALA A 83 16.42 42.94 8.13
N GLY A 84 16.14 44.23 8.37
CA GLY A 84 16.55 45.31 7.45
C GLY A 84 18.05 45.55 7.32
N LEU A 85 18.88 44.90 8.14
CA LEU A 85 20.35 45.00 8.07
C LEU A 85 21.01 43.71 7.57
N ASP A 86 20.23 42.71 7.15
CA ASP A 86 20.71 41.36 6.80
C ASP A 86 21.67 40.79 7.85
N ARG A 87 21.44 41.12 9.12
CA ARG A 87 22.30 40.70 10.23
C ARG A 87 21.47 40.07 11.33
N VAL A 88 21.70 38.79 11.54
CA VAL A 88 21.05 37.99 12.57
C VAL A 88 22.06 37.56 13.64
N ARG A 89 21.56 37.37 14.85
CA ARG A 89 22.35 36.89 15.98
C ARG A 89 21.71 35.61 16.53
N PRO A 90 22.31 34.43 16.28
CA PRO A 90 21.83 33.17 16.85
C PRO A 90 21.75 33.21 18.37
N SER A 91 20.82 32.46 18.95
CA SER A 91 20.63 32.41 20.42
C SER A 91 21.75 31.65 21.15
N GLY A 92 22.51 30.80 20.45
CA GLY A 92 23.68 30.08 20.96
C GLY A 92 25.02 30.83 20.81
N ALA A 93 26.13 30.13 21.03
CA ALA A 93 27.47 30.68 20.83
C ALA A 93 27.67 31.09 19.35
N GLY A 94 27.87 32.39 19.12
CA GLY A 94 28.07 32.95 17.80
C GLY A 94 28.01 34.48 17.77
N GLY A 95 28.84 35.08 16.92
CA GLY A 95 28.75 36.51 16.59
C GLY A 95 27.60 36.82 15.63
N ARG A 96 27.42 38.10 15.31
CA ARG A 96 26.48 38.52 14.26
C ARG A 96 26.91 37.94 12.90
N MET A 97 25.96 37.44 12.12
CA MET A 97 26.19 36.89 10.78
C MET A 97 25.06 37.30 9.83
N THR A 98 25.26 37.09 8.53
CA THR A 98 24.19 37.33 7.54
C THR A 98 23.17 36.21 7.53
N LEU A 99 21.98 36.45 6.97
CA LEU A 99 20.93 35.44 6.83
C LEU A 99 21.40 34.24 5.99
N GLU A 100 22.14 34.49 4.91
CA GLU A 100 22.71 33.45 4.05
C GLU A 100 23.73 32.60 4.82
N ARG A 101 24.63 33.26 5.56
CA ARG A 101 25.63 32.56 6.39
C ARG A 101 24.99 31.81 7.56
N TRP A 102 23.84 32.29 8.05
CA TRP A 102 23.04 31.58 9.04
C TRP A 102 22.40 30.33 8.43
N ALA A 103 21.81 30.42 7.23
CA ALA A 103 21.27 29.27 6.49
C ALA A 103 22.34 28.19 6.26
N GLU A 104 23.56 28.59 5.86
CA GLU A 104 24.68 27.66 5.63
C GLU A 104 25.20 27.01 6.92
N ARG A 105 25.44 27.81 7.98
CA ARG A 105 26.13 27.32 9.20
C ARG A 105 25.18 26.74 10.25
N ARG A 106 23.88 27.01 10.12
CA ARG A 106 22.84 26.63 11.08
C ARG A 106 21.59 26.12 10.33
N GLU A 107 21.81 25.26 9.33
CA GLU A 107 20.78 24.68 8.45
C GLU A 107 19.50 24.28 9.20
N LYS A 108 19.61 23.49 10.27
CA LYS A 108 18.46 23.02 11.05
C LYS A 108 17.64 24.13 11.71
N ASP A 109 18.30 25.18 12.21
CA ASP A 109 17.62 26.30 12.84
C ASP A 109 16.93 27.18 11.79
N PHE A 110 17.57 27.34 10.63
CA PHE A 110 17.02 28.02 9.47
C PHE A 110 15.79 27.29 8.91
N GLU A 111 15.89 25.98 8.65
CA GLU A 111 14.79 25.15 8.15
C GLU A 111 13.58 25.21 9.07
N ARG A 112 13.80 25.18 10.39
CA ARG A 112 12.74 25.26 11.38
C ARG A 112 12.02 26.61 11.34
N ALA A 113 12.76 27.71 11.17
CA ALA A 113 12.17 29.05 11.03
C ALA A 113 11.44 29.22 9.70
N CYS A 114 12.04 28.75 8.61
CA CYS A 114 11.46 28.79 7.26
C CYS A 114 10.17 27.96 7.18
N SER A 115 10.14 26.76 7.78
CA SER A 115 8.93 25.94 7.88
C SER A 115 7.82 26.63 8.67
N ALA A 116 8.16 27.32 9.77
CA ALA A 116 7.18 28.07 10.55
C ALA A 116 6.63 29.29 9.80
N LEU A 117 7.47 29.97 9.02
CA LEU A 117 7.05 31.05 8.12
C LEU A 117 6.07 30.54 7.07
N MET A 118 6.39 29.45 6.36
CA MET A 118 5.50 28.90 5.34
C MET A 118 4.17 28.41 5.93
N ALA A 119 4.19 27.81 7.13
CA ALA A 119 2.97 27.44 7.84
C ALA A 119 2.12 28.67 8.18
N ALA A 120 2.72 29.74 8.70
CA ALA A 120 2.00 30.99 9.00
C ALA A 120 1.44 31.67 7.74
N ALA A 121 2.19 31.64 6.63
CA ALA A 121 1.72 32.15 5.34
C ALA A 121 0.55 31.34 4.78
N SER A 122 0.49 30.03 5.05
CA SER A 122 -0.63 29.16 4.66
C SER A 122 -1.88 29.38 5.51
N GLU A 123 -1.73 29.88 6.74
CA GLU A 123 -2.81 30.18 7.67
C GLU A 123 -3.28 31.65 7.62
N ALA A 124 -2.51 32.53 6.97
CA ALA A 124 -2.85 33.94 6.88
C ALA A 124 -4.13 34.13 6.04
N PRO A 125 -5.24 34.62 6.63
CA PRO A 125 -6.40 35.02 5.86
C PRO A 125 -5.98 36.17 4.94
N VAL A 126 -6.25 36.05 3.64
CA VAL A 126 -5.97 37.06 2.61
C VAL A 126 -6.44 38.42 3.13
N ALA A 127 -5.49 39.27 3.54
CA ALA A 127 -5.78 40.57 4.10
C ALA A 127 -6.39 41.44 2.99
N ALA A 128 -7.63 41.85 3.23
CA ALA A 128 -8.44 42.70 2.38
C ALA A 128 -7.65 43.92 1.90
N ALA A 129 -7.67 44.13 0.59
CA ALA A 129 -7.37 45.42 -0.01
C ALA A 129 -8.33 46.44 0.60
N LYS A 130 -7.75 47.41 1.30
CA LYS A 130 -8.49 48.49 1.94
C LYS A 130 -8.69 49.58 0.90
N ASP A 131 -9.83 49.56 0.20
CA ASP A 131 -10.47 50.82 -0.16
C ASP A 131 -11.99 50.71 -0.28
N SER A 132 -12.64 51.77 0.16
CA SER A 132 -14.06 51.96 0.47
C SER A 132 -15.10 51.44 -0.54
N GLY A 133 -16.14 50.73 -0.03
CA GLY A 133 -17.45 50.61 -0.73
C GLY A 133 -18.12 49.24 -0.77
N GLU A 134 -17.71 48.29 0.08
CA GLU A 134 -17.69 46.87 -0.29
C GLU A 134 -18.54 45.91 0.60
N GLU A 135 -19.76 46.27 1.02
CA GLU A 135 -20.63 45.30 1.73
C GLU A 135 -21.26 44.23 0.82
N SER A 136 -21.20 44.38 -0.51
CA SER A 136 -21.87 43.47 -1.46
C SER A 136 -20.97 42.36 -2.02
N TRP A 137 -19.70 42.66 -2.34
CA TRP A 137 -18.84 41.67 -2.99
C TRP A 137 -18.25 40.66 -1.97
N ILE A 138 -17.94 41.04 -0.73
CA ILE A 138 -17.42 40.11 0.31
C ILE A 138 -18.47 39.04 0.63
N ALA A 139 -19.75 39.41 0.71
CA ALA A 139 -20.85 38.47 0.89
C ALA A 139 -21.03 37.55 -0.33
N THR A 140 -20.73 38.03 -1.53
CA THR A 140 -20.79 37.23 -2.77
C THR A 140 -19.58 36.30 -2.88
N PHE A 141 -18.40 36.76 -2.48
CA PHE A 141 -17.15 35.99 -2.44
C PHE A 141 -17.19 34.92 -1.35
N LEU A 142 -17.67 35.23 -0.14
CA LEU A 142 -17.88 34.25 0.93
C LEU A 142 -18.92 33.18 0.57
N LYS A 143 -19.91 33.51 -0.26
CA LYS A 143 -20.85 32.51 -0.81
C LYS A 143 -20.21 31.63 -1.90
N GLY A 144 -19.22 32.15 -2.63
CA GLY A 144 -18.44 31.40 -3.63
C GLY A 144 -17.27 30.60 -3.06
N LEU A 145 -16.78 30.95 -1.88
CA LEU A 145 -15.63 30.32 -1.23
C LEU A 145 -15.77 28.80 -1.02
N PRO A 146 -16.94 28.25 -0.62
CA PRO A 146 -17.11 26.81 -0.48
C PRO A 146 -16.93 26.06 -1.79
N LEU A 147 -17.32 26.66 -2.92
CA LEU A 147 -17.16 26.08 -4.26
C LEU A 147 -15.69 26.07 -4.70
N LEU A 148 -14.94 27.15 -4.45
CA LEU A 148 -13.51 27.21 -4.74
C LEU A 148 -12.69 26.28 -3.83
N ALA A 149 -12.99 26.26 -2.53
CA ALA A 149 -12.35 25.34 -1.58
C ALA A 149 -12.66 23.87 -1.92
N ALA A 150 -13.91 23.56 -2.31
CA ALA A 150 -14.26 22.24 -2.81
C ALA A 150 -13.47 21.87 -4.07
N GLY A 151 -13.27 22.81 -5.01
CA GLY A 151 -12.45 22.61 -6.20
C GLY A 151 -10.99 22.29 -5.87
N ALA A 152 -10.36 23.07 -4.99
CA ALA A 152 -8.98 22.84 -4.57
C ALA A 152 -8.82 21.50 -3.82
N LEU A 153 -9.75 21.16 -2.92
CA LEU A 153 -9.76 19.87 -2.23
C LEU A 153 -9.99 18.69 -3.19
N LEU A 154 -10.80 18.87 -4.24
CA LEU A 154 -10.99 17.86 -5.28
C LEU A 154 -9.69 17.63 -6.07
N THR A 155 -8.98 18.70 -6.43
CA THR A 155 -7.69 18.61 -7.14
C THR A 155 -6.62 17.95 -6.29
N LEU A 156 -6.50 18.36 -5.02
CA LEU A 156 -5.54 17.78 -4.08
C LEU A 156 -5.89 16.31 -3.78
N GLY A 157 -7.18 15.99 -3.64
CA GLY A 157 -7.68 14.63 -3.54
C GLY A 157 -7.41 13.78 -4.78
N GLY A 158 -7.44 14.37 -5.97
CA GLY A 158 -7.11 13.72 -7.24
C GLY A 158 -5.67 13.20 -7.28
N GLN A 159 -4.70 14.05 -6.94
CA GLN A 159 -3.28 13.66 -6.93
C GLN A 159 -2.97 12.58 -5.89
N PHE A 160 -3.57 12.68 -4.69
CA PHE A 160 -3.46 11.64 -3.67
C PHE A 160 -4.10 10.32 -4.12
N SER A 161 -5.23 10.39 -4.83
CA SER A 161 -5.92 9.21 -5.35
C SER A 161 -5.08 8.47 -6.39
N GLU A 162 -4.39 9.18 -7.29
CA GLU A 162 -3.54 8.57 -8.31
C GLU A 162 -2.35 7.83 -7.70
N ARG A 163 -1.62 8.48 -6.79
CA ARG A 163 -0.48 7.86 -6.10
C ARG A 163 -0.91 6.62 -5.32
N HIS A 164 -2.01 6.74 -4.57
CA HIS A 164 -2.52 5.62 -3.79
C HIS A 164 -3.07 4.48 -4.68
N SER A 165 -3.59 4.81 -5.85
CA SER A 165 -4.03 3.82 -6.85
C SER A 165 -2.87 3.08 -7.48
N ALA A 166 -1.75 3.75 -7.76
CA ALA A 166 -0.54 3.12 -8.28
C ALA A 166 0.05 2.12 -7.27
N GLU A 167 0.19 2.52 -6.01
CA GLU A 167 0.65 1.63 -4.92
C GLU A 167 -0.25 0.39 -4.78
N ARG A 168 -1.56 0.56 -4.90
CA ARG A 168 -2.52 -0.56 -4.85
C ARG A 168 -2.39 -1.50 -6.04
N ARG A 169 -2.15 -0.98 -7.24
CA ARG A 169 -1.93 -1.81 -8.43
C ARG A 169 -0.66 -2.65 -8.27
N LEU A 170 0.43 -2.01 -7.84
CA LEU A 170 1.70 -2.70 -7.55
C LEU A 170 1.52 -3.77 -6.47
N PHE A 171 0.85 -3.43 -5.36
CA PHE A 171 0.56 -4.40 -4.30
C PHE A 171 -0.28 -5.59 -4.80
N LYS A 172 -1.31 -5.32 -5.62
CA LYS A 172 -2.16 -6.38 -6.19
C LYS A 172 -1.38 -7.28 -7.14
N GLN A 173 -0.49 -6.70 -7.95
CA GLN A 173 0.40 -7.45 -8.84
C GLN A 173 1.36 -8.33 -8.04
N GLN A 174 2.00 -7.77 -7.00
CA GLN A 174 2.90 -8.52 -6.13
C GLN A 174 2.17 -9.67 -5.42
N LEU A 175 0.99 -9.41 -4.84
CA LEU A 175 0.20 -10.44 -4.18
C LEU A 175 -0.22 -11.55 -5.15
N SER A 176 -0.62 -11.20 -6.37
CA SER A 176 -0.98 -12.18 -7.40
C SER A 176 0.23 -12.99 -7.87
N ALA A 177 1.41 -12.38 -7.95
CA ALA A 177 2.66 -13.04 -8.32
C ALA A 177 3.08 -14.04 -7.22
N ASP A 178 3.08 -13.61 -5.95
CA ASP A 178 3.42 -14.46 -4.81
C ASP A 178 2.42 -15.61 -4.64
N GLU A 179 1.12 -15.36 -4.85
CA GLU A 179 0.07 -16.39 -4.85
C GLU A 179 0.31 -17.43 -5.96
N SER A 180 0.61 -16.98 -7.18
CA SER A 180 0.88 -17.89 -8.29
C SER A 180 2.14 -18.72 -8.05
N ALA A 181 3.22 -18.09 -7.56
CA ALA A 181 4.47 -18.77 -7.24
C ALA A 181 4.27 -19.84 -6.16
N TYR A 182 3.53 -19.52 -5.10
CA TYR A 182 3.17 -20.46 -4.06
C TYR A 182 2.32 -21.63 -4.59
N ARG A 183 1.28 -21.34 -5.39
CA ARG A 183 0.45 -22.38 -6.02
C ARG A 183 1.28 -23.34 -6.88
N THR A 184 2.18 -22.81 -7.70
CA THR A 184 3.08 -23.62 -8.54
C THR A 184 4.00 -24.49 -7.69
N ALA A 185 4.68 -23.92 -6.70
CA ALA A 185 5.58 -24.66 -5.82
C ALA A 185 4.86 -25.77 -5.04
N VAL A 186 3.65 -25.51 -4.55
CA VAL A 186 2.82 -26.52 -3.89
C VAL A 186 2.41 -27.63 -4.86
N GLY A 187 2.01 -27.29 -6.08
CA GLY A 187 1.66 -28.28 -7.10
C GLY A 187 2.82 -29.22 -7.43
N GLU A 188 4.02 -28.66 -7.61
CA GLU A 188 5.26 -29.41 -7.88
C GLU A 188 5.64 -30.31 -6.70
N TYR A 189 5.63 -29.76 -5.46
CA TYR A 189 5.92 -30.52 -4.26
C TYR A 189 4.96 -31.70 -4.06
N LEU A 190 3.65 -31.46 -4.18
CA LEU A 190 2.64 -32.50 -3.96
C LEU A 190 2.67 -33.58 -5.04
N ALA A 191 2.97 -33.22 -6.30
CA ALA A 191 3.17 -34.21 -7.37
C ALA A 191 4.42 -35.07 -7.14
N GLY A 192 5.52 -34.50 -6.63
CA GLY A 192 6.70 -35.26 -6.24
C GLY A 192 6.43 -36.14 -5.02
N TYR A 193 5.74 -35.62 -4.00
CA TYR A 193 5.42 -36.32 -2.75
C TYR A 193 4.63 -37.62 -2.95
N GLU A 194 3.74 -37.67 -3.95
CA GLU A 194 3.03 -38.89 -4.35
C GLU A 194 4.01 -40.04 -4.62
N HIS A 195 5.15 -39.75 -5.24
CA HIS A 195 6.14 -40.73 -5.67
C HIS A 195 7.25 -40.94 -4.63
N ASP A 196 7.70 -39.85 -3.99
CA ASP A 196 8.77 -39.86 -3.00
C ASP A 196 8.42 -38.94 -1.82
N PRO A 197 8.22 -39.47 -0.60
CA PRO A 197 7.93 -38.66 0.58
C PRO A 197 9.07 -37.70 0.96
N ARG A 198 10.28 -37.90 0.43
CA ARG A 198 11.45 -37.03 0.65
C ARG A 198 11.60 -35.92 -0.39
N THR A 199 10.59 -35.71 -1.23
CA THR A 199 10.56 -34.59 -2.19
C THR A 199 10.91 -33.27 -1.51
N ASP A 200 11.74 -32.47 -2.16
CA ASP A 200 12.22 -31.20 -1.59
C ASP A 200 11.06 -30.21 -1.34
N HIS A 201 10.96 -29.75 -0.10
CA HIS A 201 9.96 -28.79 0.37
C HIS A 201 10.48 -27.33 0.40
N SER A 202 11.73 -27.09 0.01
CA SER A 202 12.38 -25.78 0.12
C SER A 202 11.68 -24.67 -0.69
N ALA A 203 11.19 -25.00 -1.89
CA ALA A 203 10.47 -24.07 -2.76
C ALA A 203 9.11 -23.64 -2.17
N VAL A 204 8.36 -24.59 -1.59
CA VAL A 204 7.09 -24.32 -0.89
C VAL A 204 7.32 -23.40 0.29
N ARG A 205 8.31 -23.69 1.13
CA ARG A 205 8.66 -22.83 2.28
C ARG A 205 9.00 -21.40 1.84
N THR A 206 9.86 -21.26 0.83
CA THR A 206 10.32 -19.95 0.33
C THR A 206 9.17 -19.11 -0.21
N THR A 207 8.31 -19.71 -1.05
CA THR A 207 7.15 -19.02 -1.63
C THR A 207 6.06 -18.73 -0.59
N ARG A 208 5.88 -19.62 0.41
CA ARG A 208 5.00 -19.39 1.56
C ARG A 208 5.44 -18.17 2.38
N GLU A 209 6.72 -18.07 2.70
CA GLU A 209 7.29 -16.92 3.44
C GLU A 209 7.15 -15.62 2.65
N ALA A 210 7.38 -15.64 1.34
CA ALA A 210 7.16 -14.48 0.47
C ALA A 210 5.69 -14.02 0.49
N LEU A 211 4.74 -14.96 0.32
CA LEU A 211 3.31 -14.67 0.37
C LEU A 211 2.87 -14.14 1.74
N ALA A 212 3.32 -14.76 2.84
CA ALA A 212 3.06 -14.30 4.20
C ALA A 212 3.62 -12.88 4.43
N GLY A 213 4.83 -12.60 3.95
CA GLY A 213 5.46 -11.28 3.99
C GLY A 213 4.63 -10.23 3.25
N THR A 214 4.11 -10.55 2.07
CA THR A 214 3.22 -9.65 1.32
C THR A 214 1.87 -9.44 2.02
N LEU A 215 1.27 -10.50 2.58
CA LEU A 215 0.03 -10.39 3.37
C LEU A 215 0.18 -9.51 4.63
N SER A 216 1.35 -9.55 5.28
CA SER A 216 1.63 -8.69 6.45
C SER A 216 1.62 -7.19 6.13
N ARG A 217 1.88 -6.83 4.86
CA ARG A 217 1.95 -5.45 4.34
C ARG A 217 0.64 -4.96 3.74
N VAL A 218 -0.45 -5.72 3.82
CA VAL A 218 -1.76 -5.33 3.27
C VAL A 218 -2.17 -3.94 3.80
N PRO A 219 -2.39 -2.94 2.93
CA PRO A 219 -2.83 -1.62 3.37
C PRO A 219 -4.32 -1.63 3.76
N GLY A 220 -4.72 -0.71 4.63
CA GLY A 220 -6.13 -0.43 4.93
C GLY A 220 -6.52 -0.59 6.40
N PRO A 221 -7.83 -0.71 6.68
CA PRO A 221 -8.36 -0.73 8.05
C PRO A 221 -7.82 -1.93 8.86
N SER A 222 -7.82 -1.79 10.18
CA SER A 222 -7.27 -2.82 11.09
C SER A 222 -7.93 -4.19 10.95
N THR A 223 -9.22 -4.24 10.60
CA THR A 223 -9.97 -5.49 10.33
C THR A 223 -9.42 -6.24 9.13
N ARG A 224 -9.12 -5.53 8.03
CA ARG A 224 -8.48 -6.12 6.84
C ARG A 224 -7.08 -6.61 7.15
N ARG A 225 -6.29 -5.83 7.90
CA ARG A 225 -4.94 -6.23 8.33
C ARG A 225 -4.97 -7.45 9.26
N ALA A 226 -5.94 -7.53 10.17
CA ALA A 226 -6.12 -8.71 11.02
C ALA A 226 -6.51 -9.94 10.19
N ALA A 227 -7.44 -9.81 9.24
CA ALA A 227 -7.80 -10.90 8.34
C ALA A 227 -6.61 -11.36 7.47
N ALA A 228 -5.80 -10.42 6.98
CA ALA A 228 -4.59 -10.75 6.21
C ALA A 228 -3.53 -11.48 7.06
N ARG A 229 -3.34 -11.09 8.33
CA ARG A 229 -2.45 -11.80 9.26
C ARG A 229 -2.96 -13.21 9.56
N LEU A 230 -4.24 -13.36 9.85
CA LEU A 230 -4.86 -14.67 10.05
C LEU A 230 -4.69 -15.56 8.80
N ALA A 231 -4.83 -14.99 7.60
CA ALA A 231 -4.59 -15.71 6.35
C ALA A 231 -3.12 -16.11 6.19
N ALA A 232 -2.18 -15.24 6.56
CA ALA A 232 -0.74 -15.52 6.50
C ALA A 232 -0.33 -16.62 7.49
N ASP A 233 -0.80 -16.54 8.74
CA ASP A 233 -0.54 -17.52 9.78
C ASP A 233 -1.15 -18.89 9.45
N GLY A 234 -2.32 -18.88 8.80
CA GLY A 234 -3.07 -20.06 8.36
C GLY A 234 -2.64 -20.64 7.01
N LEU A 235 -1.57 -20.16 6.37
CA LEU A 235 -1.09 -20.76 5.12
C LEU A 235 -0.69 -22.22 5.38
N PRO A 236 -1.26 -23.20 4.65
CA PRO A 236 -0.95 -24.62 4.81
C PRO A 236 0.50 -24.95 4.46
N LEU A 237 0.91 -26.22 4.65
CA LEU A 237 2.26 -26.70 4.32
C LEU A 237 3.38 -25.86 4.94
N ALA A 238 3.21 -25.48 6.21
CA ALA A 238 4.29 -24.86 6.99
C ALA A 238 5.45 -25.84 7.24
N GLN A 239 5.14 -27.14 7.19
CA GLN A 239 6.06 -28.26 7.35
C GLN A 239 5.83 -29.25 6.20
N PRO A 240 6.86 -30.05 5.83
CA PRO A 240 6.67 -31.12 4.86
C PRO A 240 5.64 -32.14 5.35
N LEU A 241 4.94 -32.78 4.42
CA LEU A 241 4.04 -33.88 4.70
C LEU A 241 4.82 -35.08 5.27
N PRO A 242 4.22 -35.81 6.22
CA PRO A 242 4.90 -36.90 6.91
C PRO A 242 5.12 -38.10 5.98
N ASP A 243 6.25 -38.78 6.12
CA ASP A 243 6.54 -40.03 5.41
C ASP A 243 5.79 -41.24 6.01
N ALA A 244 5.40 -41.13 7.28
CA ALA A 244 4.70 -42.16 8.04
C ALA A 244 3.52 -41.62 8.86
N ARG A 245 2.50 -42.45 9.06
CA ARG A 245 1.37 -42.19 9.97
C ARG A 245 1.23 -43.37 10.92
N ASP A 246 1.16 -43.08 12.23
CA ASP A 246 1.04 -44.08 13.29
C ASP A 246 2.15 -45.16 13.26
N GLY A 247 3.36 -44.78 12.84
CA GLY A 247 4.51 -45.67 12.73
C GLY A 247 4.58 -46.51 11.44
N TYR A 248 3.59 -46.36 10.55
CA TYR A 248 3.56 -47.05 9.25
C TYR A 248 3.94 -46.08 8.13
N LEU A 249 4.85 -46.52 7.25
CA LEU A 249 5.15 -45.79 6.01
C LEU A 249 3.89 -45.73 5.16
N LEU A 250 3.57 -44.53 4.67
CA LEU A 250 2.43 -44.34 3.79
C LEU A 250 2.72 -44.98 2.43
N ASP A 251 1.77 -45.75 1.89
CA ASP A 251 1.85 -46.23 0.51
C ASP A 251 1.54 -45.10 -0.50
N THR A 252 1.70 -45.39 -1.79
CA THR A 252 1.50 -44.40 -2.86
C THR A 252 0.07 -43.87 -2.90
N ASP A 253 -0.93 -44.73 -2.65
CA ASP A 253 -2.34 -44.35 -2.69
C ASP A 253 -2.70 -43.43 -1.51
N ALA A 254 -2.21 -43.74 -0.31
CA ALA A 254 -2.39 -42.91 0.88
C ALA A 254 -1.68 -41.55 0.72
N ARG A 255 -0.50 -41.52 0.08
CA ARG A 255 0.19 -40.26 -0.24
C ARG A 255 -0.58 -39.44 -1.27
N ALA A 256 -1.16 -40.06 -2.29
CA ALA A 256 -2.01 -39.38 -3.27
C ALA A 256 -3.27 -38.78 -2.65
N ASP A 257 -3.92 -39.52 -1.75
CA ASP A 257 -5.08 -39.02 -1.00
C ASP A 257 -4.71 -37.84 -0.08
N ASP A 258 -3.56 -37.91 0.61
CA ASP A 258 -3.05 -36.80 1.42
C ASP A 258 -2.72 -35.58 0.55
N ALA A 259 -2.05 -35.78 -0.59
CA ALA A 259 -1.72 -34.72 -1.54
C ALA A 259 -2.98 -34.01 -2.05
N GLU A 260 -4.02 -34.76 -2.41
CA GLU A 260 -5.27 -34.18 -2.89
C GLU A 260 -6.02 -33.40 -1.81
N ARG A 261 -6.04 -33.90 -0.57
CA ARG A 261 -6.60 -33.17 0.58
C ARG A 261 -5.88 -31.83 0.80
N GLU A 262 -4.56 -31.82 0.72
CA GLU A 262 -3.76 -30.61 0.88
C GLU A 262 -3.93 -29.64 -0.29
N ARG A 263 -3.98 -30.11 -1.54
CA ARG A 263 -4.33 -29.27 -2.71
C ARG A 263 -5.65 -28.55 -2.49
N ALA A 264 -6.69 -29.28 -2.05
CA ALA A 264 -8.00 -28.71 -1.78
C ALA A 264 -7.97 -27.68 -0.62
N SER A 265 -7.16 -27.94 0.41
CA SER A 265 -6.93 -27.02 1.54
C SER A 265 -6.25 -25.72 1.09
N VAL A 266 -5.19 -25.82 0.29
CA VAL A 266 -4.44 -24.69 -0.28
C VAL A 266 -5.37 -23.84 -1.13
N GLU A 267 -6.11 -24.44 -2.07
CA GLU A 267 -7.03 -23.69 -2.94
C GLU A 267 -8.17 -23.01 -2.18
N ARG A 268 -8.62 -23.57 -1.05
CA ARG A 268 -9.60 -22.92 -0.18
C ARG A 268 -9.00 -21.69 0.50
N HIS A 269 -7.76 -21.79 0.99
CA HIS A 269 -7.04 -20.67 1.60
C HIS A 269 -6.72 -19.57 0.59
N LEU A 270 -6.24 -19.91 -0.61
CA LEU A 270 -5.95 -18.93 -1.66
C LEU A 270 -7.21 -18.17 -2.12
N ARG A 271 -8.36 -18.85 -2.19
CA ARG A 271 -9.66 -18.19 -2.42
C ARG A 271 -10.01 -17.19 -1.32
N SER A 272 -9.72 -17.50 -0.06
CA SER A 272 -9.94 -16.55 1.05
C SER A 272 -9.03 -15.32 0.98
N ILE A 273 -7.80 -15.48 0.46
CA ILE A 273 -6.87 -14.37 0.22
C ILE A 273 -7.40 -13.49 -0.91
N SER A 274 -7.95 -14.08 -1.97
CA SER A 274 -8.61 -13.33 -3.05
C SER A 274 -9.78 -12.47 -2.52
N ASP A 275 -10.51 -12.93 -1.50
CA ASP A 275 -11.55 -12.12 -0.85
C ASP A 275 -11.00 -10.89 -0.10
N LEU A 276 -9.72 -10.87 0.30
CA LEU A 276 -9.07 -9.66 0.86
C LEU A 276 -8.97 -8.51 -0.16
N ASN A 277 -9.11 -8.80 -1.46
CA ASN A 277 -9.16 -7.80 -2.52
C ASN A 277 -10.56 -7.23 -2.76
N ARG A 278 -11.59 -7.64 -2.01
CA ARG A 278 -12.91 -7.00 -2.07
C ARG A 278 -12.83 -5.49 -1.77
N THR A 279 -13.74 -4.74 -2.39
CA THR A 279 -13.79 -3.27 -2.39
C THR A 279 -13.64 -2.70 -0.98
N LEU A 280 -12.89 -1.59 -0.83
CA LEU A 280 -12.68 -0.92 0.46
C LEU A 280 -13.98 -0.67 1.23
N LEU A 281 -15.07 -0.36 0.52
CA LEU A 281 -16.39 -0.14 1.10
C LEU A 281 -16.84 -1.32 1.96
N HIS A 282 -16.56 -2.55 1.54
CA HIS A 282 -16.87 -3.76 2.31
C HIS A 282 -16.15 -3.77 3.67
N TRP A 283 -14.84 -3.51 3.66
CA TRP A 283 -14.01 -3.49 4.87
C TRP A 283 -14.31 -2.29 5.77
N SER A 284 -14.60 -1.12 5.19
CA SER A 284 -15.02 0.06 5.93
C SER A 284 -16.36 -0.18 6.63
N TRP A 285 -17.32 -0.78 5.94
CA TRP A 285 -18.61 -1.17 6.51
C TRP A 285 -18.47 -2.18 7.63
N LEU A 286 -17.65 -3.23 7.46
CA LEU A 286 -17.33 -4.20 8.52
C LEU A 286 -16.71 -3.54 9.75
N THR A 287 -15.81 -2.57 9.54
CA THR A 287 -15.18 -1.83 10.63
C THR A 287 -16.19 -0.95 11.38
N LEU A 288 -17.14 -0.33 10.66
CA LEU A 288 -18.21 0.43 11.29
C LEU A 288 -19.14 -0.47 12.10
N ARG A 289 -19.54 -1.61 11.54
CA ARG A 289 -20.43 -2.58 12.20
C ARG A 289 -19.82 -3.15 13.48
N THR A 290 -18.53 -3.49 13.47
CA THR A 290 -17.82 -3.97 14.67
C THR A 290 -17.70 -2.91 15.76
N ARG A 291 -17.53 -1.63 15.40
CA ARG A 291 -17.58 -0.52 16.38
C ARG A 291 -18.97 -0.33 16.98
N ILE A 292 -20.02 -0.40 16.17
CA ILE A 292 -21.41 -0.29 16.66
C ILE A 292 -21.70 -1.44 17.64
N ALA A 293 -21.37 -2.68 17.28
CA ALA A 293 -21.58 -3.85 18.13
C ALA A 293 -20.87 -3.73 19.50
N ARG A 294 -19.66 -3.15 19.54
CA ARG A 294 -18.94 -2.88 20.81
C ARG A 294 -19.62 -1.82 21.67
N ARG A 295 -20.22 -0.79 21.05
CA ARG A 295 -20.95 0.27 21.79
C ARG A 295 -22.28 -0.22 22.34
N THR A 296 -22.92 -1.18 21.65
CA THR A 296 -24.23 -1.71 22.05
C THR A 296 -24.12 -2.90 23.00
N ALA A 297 -22.92 -3.42 23.28
CA ALA A 297 -22.72 -4.48 24.27
C ALA A 297 -22.89 -3.88 25.69
N PRO A 298 -24.01 -4.14 26.39
CA PRO A 298 -24.25 -3.58 27.71
C PRO A 298 -23.34 -4.33 28.69
N GLY A 299 -22.32 -3.66 29.23
CA GLY A 299 -21.42 -4.24 30.24
C GLY A 299 -19.94 -3.84 30.16
N ALA A 300 -19.51 -3.10 29.14
CA ALA A 300 -18.10 -2.66 29.02
C ALA A 300 -17.81 -1.29 29.70
N ALA A 301 -18.47 -1.03 30.83
CA ALA A 301 -18.12 0.05 31.75
C ALA A 301 -17.75 -0.57 33.10
N VAL A 302 -16.48 -0.91 33.24
CA VAL A 302 -15.78 -1.17 34.51
C VAL A 302 -14.47 -0.42 34.45
#